data_AF-A0A8X7JHA4-F1
#
_entry.id   AF-A0A8X7JHA4-F1
#
_cell.length_a   1.000
_cell.length_b   1.000
_cell.length_c   1.000
_cell.angle_alpha   90.00
_cell.angle_beta   90.00
_cell.angle_gamma   90.00
#
_symmetry.space_group_name_H-M   'P 1'
#
loop_
_entity.id
_entity.type
_entity.pdbx_description
1 polymer ?
#
loop_
_entity_poly.entity_id
_entity_poly.type
_entity_poly.pdbx_seq_one_letter_code
_entity_poly.pdbx_strand_id
1 'polypeptide(L)'
;VVLSVAVSRLPKGDYEFKLGERWKGVDFLFSGLEKGLRITVEGDVGNLFGWNLRGAEITLKGNAGHELGAEMEGGKIEVYGDVGDYAGSYMRGGEVLIHGNAGGYVGHRMSGGRIVVEGSGRETKLRYGGELVIKG
;
A
#
# COMPACT_ATOMS: atom_id res chain seq x y z
N VAL A 1 -8.27 9.21 10.59
CA VAL A 1 -8.38 10.63 10.15
C VAL A 1 -7.31 11.54 10.74
N VAL A 2 -7.14 11.67 12.07
CA VAL A 2 -6.17 12.62 12.66
C VAL A 2 -4.70 12.31 12.30
N LEU A 3 -4.30 11.03 12.33
CA LEU A 3 -2.92 10.64 12.01
C LEU A 3 -2.58 10.90 10.53
N SER A 4 -3.45 10.51 9.59
CA SER A 4 -3.24 10.73 8.15
C SER A 4 -3.13 12.23 7.79
N VAL A 5 -3.93 13.09 8.43
CA VAL A 5 -3.86 14.55 8.24
C VAL A 5 -2.58 15.15 8.83
N ALA A 6 -2.06 14.60 9.92
CA ALA A 6 -0.81 15.05 10.50
C ALA A 6 0.39 14.64 9.62
N VAL A 7 0.38 13.41 9.09
CA VAL A 7 1.47 12.88 8.27
C VAL A 7 1.60 13.62 6.93
N SER A 8 0.50 14.06 6.31
CA SER A 8 0.55 14.80 5.05
C SER A 8 1.20 16.20 5.15
N ARG A 9 1.47 16.68 6.37
CA ARG A 9 2.13 17.97 6.64
C ARG A 9 3.57 17.81 7.12
N LEU A 10 4.09 16.58 7.18
CA LEU A 10 5.47 16.36 7.57
C LEU A 10 6.42 17.01 6.55
N PRO A 11 7.52 17.64 7.02
CA PRO A 11 8.58 18.04 6.10
C PRO A 11 9.19 16.80 5.45
N LYS A 12 9.90 17.00 4.33
CA LYS A 12 10.63 15.91 3.68
C LYS A 12 11.62 15.29 4.67
N GLY A 13 11.71 13.97 4.67
CA GLY A 13 12.57 13.24 5.58
C GLY A 13 12.11 11.81 5.82
N ASP A 14 12.76 11.22 6.81
CA ASP A 14 12.61 9.81 7.17
C ASP A 14 11.91 9.73 8.53
N TYR A 15 10.85 8.92 8.61
CA TYR A 15 10.00 8.82 9.79
C TYR A 15 9.73 7.36 10.13
N GLU A 16 9.69 7.06 11.42
CA GLU A 16 9.33 5.75 11.94
C GLU A 16 8.10 5.87 12.85
N PHE A 17 7.12 5.00 12.64
CA PHE A 17 5.89 4.93 13.42
C PHE A 17 5.74 3.52 13.98
N LYS A 18 5.55 3.40 15.29
CA LYS A 18 5.18 2.15 15.94
C LYS A 18 3.71 2.20 16.32
N LEU A 19 2.91 1.41 15.63
CA LEU A 19 1.47 1.35 15.80
C LEU A 19 1.15 0.29 16.86
N GLY A 20 0.79 0.73 18.06
CA GLY A 20 0.22 -0.16 19.08
C GLY A 20 -1.22 -0.58 18.77
N GLU A 21 -1.79 -1.44 19.62
CA GLU A 21 -3.15 -2.03 19.48
C GLU A 21 -4.25 -1.04 19.07
N ARG A 22 -4.20 0.19 19.59
CA ARG A 22 -5.18 1.25 19.29
C ARG A 22 -5.29 1.59 17.80
N TRP A 23 -4.24 1.34 17.03
CA TRP A 23 -4.12 1.72 15.62
C TRP A 23 -4.39 0.55 14.67
N LYS A 24 -4.55 -0.66 15.21
CA LYS A 24 -4.87 -1.85 14.42
C LYS A 24 -6.21 -1.66 13.72
N GLY A 25 -6.24 -1.92 12.42
CA GLY A 25 -7.47 -1.79 11.63
C GLY A 25 -7.89 -0.35 11.33
N VAL A 26 -7.06 0.66 11.59
CA VAL A 26 -7.37 2.04 11.19
C VAL A 26 -7.16 2.20 9.68
N ASP A 27 -8.22 2.60 8.99
CA ASP A 27 -8.23 2.78 7.54
C ASP A 27 -7.55 4.10 7.11
N PHE A 28 -7.14 4.17 5.84
CA PHE A 28 -6.57 5.36 5.18
C PHE A 28 -5.31 5.93 5.83
N LEU A 29 -4.53 5.09 6.51
CA LEU A 29 -3.24 5.53 7.03
C LEU A 29 -2.27 5.79 5.87
N PHE A 30 -1.51 6.88 5.98
CA PHE A 30 -0.47 7.28 5.02
C PHE A 30 -0.97 7.51 3.58
N SER A 31 -2.23 7.90 3.41
CA SER A 31 -2.82 8.25 2.11
C SER A 31 -2.35 9.60 1.57
N GLY A 32 -2.30 9.76 0.24
CA GLY A 32 -2.08 11.06 -0.40
C GLY A 32 -0.65 11.60 -0.33
N LEU A 33 0.31 10.83 0.20
CA LEU A 33 1.64 11.34 0.49
C LEU A 33 2.48 11.53 -0.79
N GLU A 34 3.20 12.65 -0.81
CA GLU A 34 4.02 13.08 -1.93
C GLU A 34 5.50 12.70 -1.76
N LYS A 35 6.28 12.91 -2.82
CA LYS A 35 7.72 12.61 -2.87
C LYS A 35 8.53 13.31 -1.77
N GLY A 36 9.57 12.62 -1.31
CA GLY A 36 10.50 13.11 -0.30
C GLY A 36 10.15 12.72 1.13
N LEU A 37 9.14 11.86 1.32
CA LEU A 37 8.84 11.19 2.57
C LEU A 37 9.22 9.72 2.45
N ARG A 38 10.01 9.23 3.41
CA ARG A 38 10.27 7.80 3.62
C ARG A 38 9.75 7.40 4.99
N ILE A 39 8.82 6.44 5.01
CA ILE A 39 8.08 6.12 6.22
C ILE A 39 8.21 4.63 6.51
N THR A 40 8.67 4.30 7.71
CA THR A 40 8.62 2.93 8.23
C THR A 40 7.51 2.83 9.26
N VAL A 41 6.66 1.82 9.13
CA VAL A 41 5.53 1.55 10.01
C VAL A 41 5.70 0.16 10.61
N GLU A 42 5.74 0.05 11.93
CA GLU A 42 5.72 -1.23 12.64
C GLU A 42 4.32 -1.48 13.20
N GLY A 43 3.76 -2.67 12.94
CA GLY A 43 2.42 -3.08 13.36
C GLY A 43 1.43 -3.25 12.22
N ASP A 44 0.24 -3.74 12.54
CA ASP A 44 -0.84 -3.99 11.56
C ASP A 44 -1.65 -2.70 11.27
N VAL A 45 -2.12 -2.57 10.03
CA VAL A 45 -2.93 -1.44 9.56
C VAL A 45 -4.26 -1.89 8.95
N GLY A 46 -5.22 -0.96 8.85
CA GLY A 46 -6.52 -1.22 8.24
C GLY A 46 -6.51 -1.19 6.72
N ASN A 47 -7.69 -0.98 6.17
CA ASN A 47 -7.94 -0.91 4.74
C ASN A 47 -7.41 0.40 4.15
N LEU A 48 -7.20 0.42 2.83
CA LEU A 48 -6.87 1.63 2.08
C LEU A 48 -5.57 2.31 2.56
N PHE A 49 -4.67 1.52 3.15
CA PHE A 49 -3.34 1.98 3.51
C PHE A 49 -2.59 2.47 2.27
N GLY A 50 -2.04 3.69 2.33
CA GLY A 50 -1.38 4.30 1.18
C GLY A 50 -2.31 4.63 0.01
N TRP A 51 -3.63 4.76 0.25
CA TRP A 51 -4.57 5.17 -0.80
C TRP A 51 -4.13 6.49 -1.46
N ASN A 52 -4.20 6.56 -2.79
CA ASN A 52 -3.81 7.71 -3.59
C ASN A 52 -2.38 8.19 -3.27
N LEU A 53 -1.42 7.27 -3.11
CA LEU A 53 -0.01 7.66 -2.96
C LEU A 53 0.49 8.31 -4.25
N ARG A 54 1.21 9.43 -4.12
CA ARG A 54 1.69 10.22 -5.26
C ARG A 54 3.20 10.24 -5.43
N GLY A 55 3.95 9.78 -4.42
CA GLY A 55 5.41 9.75 -4.53
C GLY A 55 6.20 9.35 -3.29
N ALA A 56 5.59 9.19 -2.12
CA ALA A 56 6.31 8.75 -0.93
C ALA A 56 6.76 7.28 -1.03
N GLU A 57 7.71 6.89 -0.20
CA GLU A 57 8.12 5.50 -0.01
C GLU A 57 7.70 5.03 1.38
N ILE A 58 6.95 3.95 1.46
CA ILE A 58 6.40 3.43 2.71
C ILE A 58 6.79 1.96 2.87
N THR A 59 7.41 1.63 3.99
CA THR A 59 7.69 0.25 4.41
C THR A 59 6.81 -0.11 5.60
N LEU A 60 6.01 -1.16 5.45
CA LEU A 60 5.13 -1.70 6.50
C LEU A 60 5.69 -3.03 7.00
N LYS A 61 6.12 -3.05 8.26
CA LYS A 61 6.51 -4.25 9.01
C LYS A 61 5.29 -4.83 9.75
N GLY A 62 4.32 -5.33 9.00
CA GLY A 62 3.08 -5.86 9.52
C GLY A 62 2.10 -6.20 8.40
N ASN A 63 0.86 -6.49 8.76
CA ASN A 63 -0.20 -6.81 7.81
C ASN A 63 -1.00 -5.56 7.43
N ALA A 64 -1.58 -5.57 6.23
CA ALA A 64 -2.53 -4.56 5.80
C ALA A 64 -3.90 -5.16 5.47
N GLY A 65 -4.94 -4.34 5.62
CA GLY A 65 -6.29 -4.70 5.22
C GLY A 65 -6.47 -4.74 3.70
N HIS A 66 -7.73 -4.58 3.28
CA HIS A 66 -8.12 -4.54 1.88
C HIS A 66 -7.65 -3.26 1.19
N GLU A 67 -7.51 -3.31 -0.14
CA GLU A 67 -7.29 -2.13 -0.98
C GLU A 67 -6.03 -1.32 -0.64
N LEU A 68 -4.99 -1.98 -0.13
CA LEU A 68 -3.68 -1.35 0.02
C LEU A 68 -3.20 -0.76 -1.30
N GLY A 69 -2.73 0.48 -1.29
CA GLY A 69 -2.22 1.17 -2.48
C GLY A 69 -3.29 1.43 -3.55
N ALA A 70 -4.57 1.39 -3.20
CA ALA A 70 -5.63 1.73 -4.12
C ALA A 70 -5.47 3.17 -4.65
N GLU A 71 -5.72 3.35 -5.94
CA GLU A 71 -5.55 4.61 -6.68
C GLU A 71 -4.13 5.21 -6.62
N MET A 72 -3.09 4.41 -6.33
CA MET A 72 -1.71 4.90 -6.40
C MET A 72 -1.37 5.49 -7.78
N GLU A 73 -0.78 6.68 -7.77
CA GLU A 73 -0.28 7.39 -8.96
C GLU A 73 1.25 7.35 -9.02
N GLY A 74 1.92 7.19 -7.87
CA GLY A 74 3.38 7.12 -7.77
C GLY A 74 3.88 6.75 -6.38
N GLY A 75 5.19 6.61 -6.23
CA GLY A 75 5.83 6.19 -4.98
C GLY A 75 5.95 4.67 -4.86
N LYS A 76 6.29 4.21 -3.66
CA LYS A 76 6.53 2.79 -3.36
C LYS A 76 5.86 2.39 -2.05
N ILE A 77 5.20 1.24 -2.03
CA ILE A 77 4.76 0.56 -0.80
C ILE A 77 5.41 -0.81 -0.75
N GLU A 78 6.10 -1.12 0.35
CA GLU A 78 6.70 -2.43 0.63
C GLU A 78 6.12 -2.99 1.91
N VAL A 79 5.55 -4.20 1.85
CA VAL A 79 4.82 -4.83 2.95
C VAL A 79 5.45 -6.17 3.29
N TYR A 80 5.87 -6.33 4.54
CA TYR A 80 6.50 -7.57 5.03
C TYR A 80 5.52 -8.61 5.56
N GLY A 81 4.23 -8.27 5.69
CA GLY A 81 3.15 -9.18 6.07
C GLY A 81 2.18 -9.48 4.93
N ASP A 82 0.99 -9.96 5.30
CA ASP A 82 -0.11 -10.26 4.39
C ASP A 82 -0.96 -9.01 4.09
N VAL A 83 -1.60 -9.01 2.92
CA VAL A 83 -2.52 -7.97 2.45
C VAL A 83 -3.86 -8.60 2.09
N GLY A 84 -4.95 -7.88 2.40
CA GLY A 84 -6.30 -8.30 2.03
C GLY A 84 -6.58 -8.27 0.52
N ASP A 85 -7.85 -8.45 0.17
CA ASP A 85 -8.34 -8.33 -1.21
C ASP A 85 -8.06 -6.95 -1.83
N TYR A 86 -8.04 -6.90 -3.16
CA TYR A 86 -8.00 -5.68 -3.98
C TYR A 86 -6.74 -4.81 -3.82
N ALA A 87 -5.61 -5.40 -3.43
CA ALA A 87 -4.32 -4.70 -3.43
C ALA A 87 -4.05 -4.02 -4.79
N GLY A 88 -3.74 -2.72 -4.76
CA GLY A 88 -3.49 -1.89 -5.94
C GLY A 88 -4.71 -1.68 -6.85
N SER A 89 -5.93 -1.71 -6.30
CA SER A 89 -7.13 -1.41 -7.10
C SER A 89 -7.04 0.00 -7.71
N TYR A 90 -7.42 0.14 -8.98
CA TYR A 90 -7.36 1.41 -9.73
C TYR A 90 -5.98 2.08 -9.79
N MET A 91 -4.90 1.34 -9.52
CA MET A 91 -3.53 1.86 -9.58
C MET A 91 -3.17 2.33 -11.00
N ARG A 92 -2.57 3.52 -11.08
CA ARG A 92 -2.17 4.21 -12.32
C ARG A 92 -0.65 4.33 -12.44
N GLY A 93 0.07 4.25 -11.32
CA GLY A 93 1.53 4.32 -11.27
C GLY A 93 2.09 3.97 -9.88
N GLY A 94 3.42 3.92 -9.77
CA GLY A 94 4.13 3.52 -8.55
C GLY A 94 4.42 2.01 -8.47
N GLU A 95 4.91 1.57 -7.31
CA GLU A 95 5.30 0.19 -7.05
C GLU A 95 4.73 -0.32 -5.73
N VAL A 96 4.22 -1.56 -5.73
CA VAL A 96 3.78 -2.28 -4.54
C VAL A 96 4.53 -3.63 -4.49
N LEU A 97 5.24 -3.87 -3.39
CA LEU A 97 5.90 -5.15 -3.10
C LEU A 97 5.30 -5.76 -1.84
N ILE A 98 4.76 -6.97 -1.95
CA ILE A 98 4.16 -7.72 -0.85
C ILE A 98 4.97 -8.99 -0.66
N HIS A 99 5.67 -9.10 0.47
CA HIS A 99 6.46 -10.30 0.80
C HIS A 99 5.58 -11.46 1.29
N GLY A 100 4.44 -11.16 1.90
CA GLY A 100 3.44 -12.16 2.29
C GLY A 100 2.48 -12.53 1.16
N ASN A 101 1.28 -12.94 1.55
CA ASN A 101 0.18 -13.23 0.65
C ASN A 101 -0.65 -11.97 0.36
N ALA A 102 -1.31 -11.96 -0.79
CA ALA A 102 -2.36 -11.03 -1.12
C ALA A 102 -3.69 -11.76 -1.26
N GLY A 103 -4.80 -11.08 -0.97
CA GLY A 103 -6.13 -11.62 -1.18
C GLY A 103 -6.50 -11.81 -2.67
N GLY A 104 -7.80 -11.77 -2.93
CA GLY A 104 -8.36 -11.79 -4.27
C GLY A 104 -8.28 -10.44 -4.99
N TYR A 105 -8.40 -10.49 -6.31
CA TYR A 105 -8.55 -9.31 -7.17
C TYR A 105 -7.37 -8.33 -7.12
N VAL A 106 -6.14 -8.83 -6.97
CA VAL A 106 -4.93 -7.99 -7.03
C VAL A 106 -4.87 -7.25 -8.37
N GLY A 107 -4.61 -5.94 -8.33
CA GLY A 107 -4.55 -5.07 -9.50
C GLY A 107 -5.92 -4.81 -10.16
N HIS A 108 -7.02 -4.89 -9.42
CA HIS A 108 -8.36 -4.65 -9.97
C HIS A 108 -8.48 -3.26 -10.60
N ARG A 109 -8.75 -3.23 -11.91
CA ARG A 109 -8.81 -2.02 -12.75
C ARG A 109 -7.51 -1.21 -12.78
N MET A 110 -6.37 -1.83 -12.48
CA MET A 110 -5.05 -1.23 -12.65
C MET A 110 -4.80 -0.88 -14.12
N SER A 111 -4.28 0.32 -14.35
CA SER A 111 -3.95 0.87 -15.67
C SER A 111 -2.45 1.14 -15.85
N GLY A 112 -1.68 1.19 -14.75
CA GLY A 112 -0.23 1.39 -14.76
C GLY A 112 0.39 1.12 -13.39
N GLY A 113 1.72 1.17 -13.32
CA GLY A 113 2.50 0.81 -12.13
C GLY A 113 2.93 -0.66 -12.11
N ARG A 114 3.43 -1.11 -10.97
CA ARG A 114 3.94 -2.46 -10.76
C ARG A 114 3.51 -3.03 -9.42
N ILE A 115 2.97 -4.24 -9.41
CA ILE A 115 2.61 -4.99 -8.19
C ILE A 115 3.35 -6.33 -8.22
N VAL A 116 4.06 -6.65 -7.15
CA VAL A 116 4.69 -7.95 -6.94
C VAL A 116 4.21 -8.54 -5.62
N VAL A 117 3.73 -9.77 -5.68
CA VAL A 117 3.37 -10.60 -4.53
C VAL A 117 4.32 -11.80 -4.50
N GLU A 118 5.08 -11.94 -3.42
CA GLU A 118 6.02 -13.05 -3.27
C GLU A 118 5.36 -14.32 -2.74
N GLY A 119 4.32 -14.20 -1.92
CA GLY A 119 3.45 -15.31 -1.55
C GLY A 119 2.37 -15.58 -2.60
N SER A 120 1.24 -16.12 -2.13
CA SER A 120 0.08 -16.40 -2.97
C SER A 120 -0.83 -15.19 -3.12
N GLY A 121 -1.55 -15.14 -4.24
CA GLY A 121 -2.59 -14.15 -4.49
C GLY A 121 -3.45 -14.53 -5.68
N ARG A 122 -4.62 -13.91 -5.82
CA ARG A 122 -5.47 -14.11 -7.00
C ARG A 122 -5.60 -12.82 -7.78
N GLU A 123 -5.16 -12.84 -9.02
CA GLU A 123 -5.35 -11.72 -9.95
C GLU A 123 -6.81 -11.56 -10.37
N THR A 124 -7.10 -10.45 -11.06
CA THR A 124 -8.40 -10.18 -11.69
C THR A 124 -8.30 -10.21 -13.21
N LYS A 125 -9.42 -10.45 -13.89
CA LYS A 125 -9.52 -10.30 -15.36
C LYS A 125 -9.63 -8.85 -15.81
N LEU A 126 -9.86 -7.91 -14.88
CA LEU A 126 -10.09 -6.50 -15.18
C LEU A 126 -8.81 -5.69 -14.95
N ARG A 127 -7.76 -5.96 -15.74
CA ARG A 127 -6.52 -5.18 -15.74
C ARG A 127 -6.33 -4.55 -17.12
N TYR A 128 -6.04 -3.24 -17.16
CA TYR A 128 -5.92 -2.47 -18.40
C TYR A 128 -4.47 -2.10 -18.73
N GLY A 129 -3.53 -2.29 -17.79
CA GLY A 129 -2.11 -2.02 -17.99
C GLY A 129 -1.26 -2.42 -16.78
N GLY A 130 -0.02 -1.91 -16.73
CA GLY A 130 0.95 -2.17 -15.66
C GLY A 130 1.52 -3.60 -15.65
N GLU A 131 2.37 -3.86 -14.66
CA GLU A 131 2.98 -5.17 -14.39
C GLU A 131 2.41 -5.76 -13.10
N LEU A 132 1.95 -7.00 -13.17
CA LEU A 132 1.52 -7.77 -12.00
C LEU A 132 2.26 -9.11 -12.01
N VAL A 133 2.95 -9.42 -10.91
CA VAL A 133 3.66 -10.68 -10.70
C VAL A 133 3.21 -11.30 -9.38
N ILE A 134 2.75 -12.55 -9.41
CA ILE A 134 2.42 -13.34 -8.22
C ILE A 134 3.28 -14.61 -8.30
N LYS A 135 4.14 -14.84 -7.30
CA LYS A 135 5.18 -15.89 -7.36
C LYS A 135 4.73 -17.25 -6.81
N GLY A 136 3.84 -17.29 -5.80
CA GLY A 136 3.40 -18.51 -5.12
C GLY A 136 2.04 -19.01 -5.56
#